data_AF-A0A3C1MV57-F1
#
_entry.id   AF-A0A3C1MV57-F1
#
_cell.length_a   1.000
_cell.length_b   1.000
_cell.length_c   1.000
_cell.angle_alpha   90.00
_cell.angle_beta   90.00
_cell.angle_gamma   90.00
#
_symmetry.space_group_name_H-M   'P 1'
#
loop_
_entity.id
_entity.type
_entity.pdbx_description
1 polymer ?
#
loop_
_entity_poly.entity_id
_entity_poly.type
_entity_poly.pdbx_seq_one_letter_code
_entity_poly.pdbx_strand_id
1 'polypeptide(L)'
;VLGGNRTAVGSSLALALGAQLIDYSTWYDCCGFGFRHIISEREFTRSFTMDRKIRVVREEANADVLLGIDTGCITTMDKNQWIGKAHDNDFAVPIMADVQFAALACGADPFKIVQLQWHASPCEELVEKMGMSWTEAKKTFELYLKEVEAGNIEYLYNPELALGAS
;
A
#
# COMPACT_ATOMS: atom_id res chain seq x y z
N VAL A 1 -12.40 -19.74 7.86
CA VAL A 1 -11.82 -18.71 6.95
C VAL A 1 -12.79 -18.49 5.78
N LEU A 2 -13.62 -17.44 5.88
CA LEU A 2 -14.48 -16.86 4.81
C LEU A 2 -15.14 -17.81 3.78
N GLY A 3 -15.53 -19.03 4.18
CA GLY A 3 -16.25 -19.98 3.33
C GLY A 3 -15.53 -20.39 2.03
N GLY A 4 -14.21 -20.21 1.92
CA GLY A 4 -13.45 -20.46 0.69
C GLY A 4 -13.62 -19.38 -0.40
N ASN A 5 -14.40 -18.32 -0.13
CA ASN A 5 -14.72 -17.30 -1.11
C ASN A 5 -13.71 -16.15 -1.16
N ARG A 6 -12.80 -16.00 -0.19
CA ARG A 6 -11.78 -14.94 -0.19
C ARG A 6 -10.38 -15.49 0.03
N THR A 7 -9.37 -14.73 -0.41
CA THR A 7 -7.98 -15.04 -0.10
C THR A 7 -7.78 -15.02 1.42
N ALA A 8 -7.44 -16.20 1.96
CA ALA A 8 -7.24 -16.39 3.38
C ALA A 8 -6.13 -15.48 3.91
N VAL A 9 -5.07 -15.26 3.14
CA VAL A 9 -3.85 -14.58 3.59
C VAL A 9 -4.12 -13.11 3.93
N GLY A 10 -4.44 -12.28 2.94
CA GLY A 10 -4.65 -10.85 3.16
C GLY A 10 -5.82 -10.54 4.11
N SER A 11 -6.93 -11.28 3.98
CA SER A 11 -8.09 -11.10 4.85
C SER A 11 -7.80 -11.47 6.31
N SER A 12 -7.07 -12.57 6.55
CA SER A 12 -6.76 -12.99 7.92
C SER A 12 -5.71 -12.09 8.57
N LEU A 13 -4.74 -11.60 7.79
CA LEU A 13 -3.75 -10.63 8.27
C LEU A 13 -4.43 -9.34 8.72
N ALA A 14 -5.30 -8.76 7.89
CA ALA A 14 -6.01 -7.53 8.23
C ALA A 14 -6.84 -7.70 9.52
N LEU A 15 -7.61 -8.80 9.63
CA LEU A 15 -8.40 -9.09 10.82
C LEU A 15 -7.54 -9.31 12.07
N ALA A 16 -6.41 -10.03 11.94
CA ALA A 16 -5.50 -10.30 13.06
C ALA A 16 -4.84 -9.02 13.60
N LEU A 17 -4.63 -8.03 12.74
CA LEU A 17 -4.09 -6.72 13.09
C LEU A 17 -5.18 -5.71 13.53
N GLY A 18 -6.43 -6.16 13.68
CA GLY A 18 -7.53 -5.35 14.19
C GLY A 18 -8.23 -4.49 13.14
N ALA A 19 -7.93 -4.64 11.86
CA ALA A 19 -8.65 -3.96 10.78
C ALA A 19 -10.00 -4.62 10.50
N GLN A 20 -10.91 -3.86 9.91
CA GLN A 20 -12.20 -4.33 9.44
C GLN A 20 -12.15 -4.63 7.95
N LEU A 21 -12.80 -5.72 7.53
CA LEU A 21 -12.95 -6.04 6.11
C LEU A 21 -14.28 -5.51 5.60
N ILE A 22 -14.21 -4.68 4.55
CA ILE A 22 -15.39 -4.11 3.89
C ILE A 22 -15.59 -4.80 2.55
N ASP A 23 -16.83 -5.18 2.25
CA ASP A 23 -17.22 -5.73 0.96
C ASP A 23 -17.51 -4.61 -0.05
N TYR A 24 -17.16 -4.87 -1.32
CA TYR A 24 -17.56 -4.05 -2.46
C TYR A 24 -17.81 -4.95 -3.68
N SER A 25 -18.65 -4.51 -4.60
CA SER A 25 -19.24 -5.33 -5.66
C SER A 25 -18.20 -6.02 -6.56
N THR A 26 -17.04 -5.40 -6.77
CA THR A 26 -15.99 -5.87 -7.67
C THR A 26 -14.76 -6.41 -6.94
N TRP A 27 -14.87 -6.83 -5.67
CA TRP A 27 -13.71 -7.22 -4.87
C TRP A 27 -12.85 -8.34 -5.48
N TYR A 28 -13.47 -9.26 -6.21
CA TYR A 28 -12.82 -10.39 -6.88
C TYR A 28 -12.21 -10.07 -8.25
N ASP A 29 -12.51 -8.88 -8.82
CA ASP A 29 -11.97 -8.50 -10.13
C ASP A 29 -10.44 -8.36 -10.07
N CYS A 30 -9.78 -8.55 -11.22
CA CYS A 30 -8.36 -8.22 -11.39
C CYS A 30 -8.09 -6.74 -11.07
N CYS A 31 -6.88 -6.39 -10.70
CA CYS A 31 -6.48 -4.98 -10.52
C CYS A 31 -6.27 -4.23 -11.85
N GLY A 32 -6.20 -4.95 -12.98
CA GLY A 32 -5.82 -4.41 -14.29
C GLY A 32 -4.40 -4.78 -14.73
N PHE A 33 -3.56 -5.30 -13.82
CA PHE A 33 -2.20 -5.74 -14.12
C PHE A 33 -2.18 -7.07 -14.91
N GLY A 34 -2.38 -6.99 -16.22
CA GLY A 34 -2.04 -8.06 -17.14
C GLY A 34 -0.71 -7.76 -17.81
N PHE A 35 0.28 -8.67 -17.78
CA PHE A 35 1.60 -8.43 -18.38
C PHE A 35 1.54 -7.91 -19.83
N ARG A 36 0.62 -8.44 -20.64
CA ARG A 36 0.35 -7.90 -21.98
C ARG A 36 -0.30 -6.52 -21.90
N HIS A 37 -1.37 -6.37 -21.12
CA HIS A 37 -2.14 -5.13 -21.03
C HIS A 37 -1.30 -3.93 -20.57
N ILE A 38 -0.39 -4.10 -19.62
CA ILE A 38 0.45 -2.97 -19.16
C ILE A 38 1.48 -2.54 -20.22
N ILE A 39 1.87 -3.44 -21.13
CA ILE A 39 2.85 -3.16 -22.19
C ILE A 39 2.15 -2.61 -23.44
N SER A 40 1.10 -3.30 -23.91
CA SER A 40 0.45 -3.00 -25.20
C SER A 40 -0.86 -2.21 -25.08
N GLU A 41 -1.56 -2.26 -23.94
CA GLU A 41 -2.93 -1.74 -23.77
C GLU A 41 -3.02 -0.89 -22.48
N ARG A 42 -2.11 0.07 -22.35
CA ARG A 42 -1.95 0.89 -21.13
C ARG A 42 -3.25 1.60 -20.72
N GLU A 43 -3.97 2.15 -21.69
CA GLU A 43 -5.23 2.86 -21.40
C GLU A 43 -6.34 1.93 -20.91
N PHE A 44 -6.33 0.66 -21.34
CA PHE A 44 -7.22 -0.35 -20.78
C PHE A 44 -6.87 -0.61 -19.31
N THR A 45 -5.58 -0.85 -19.00
CA THR A 45 -5.13 -1.06 -17.61
C THR A 45 -5.58 0.10 -16.72
N ARG A 46 -5.36 1.32 -17.19
CA ARG A 46 -5.67 2.57 -16.49
C ARG A 46 -7.16 2.73 -16.19
N SER A 47 -7.97 2.71 -17.24
CA SER A 47 -9.43 2.83 -17.12
C SER A 47 -10.02 1.71 -16.27
N PHE A 48 -9.60 0.45 -16.49
CA PHE A 48 -10.06 -0.68 -15.70
C PHE A 48 -9.76 -0.50 -14.21
N THR A 49 -8.53 -0.12 -13.88
CA THR A 49 -8.11 0.12 -12.48
C THR A 49 -8.95 1.22 -11.84
N MET A 50 -9.12 2.35 -12.52
CA MET A 50 -9.87 3.48 -11.98
C MET A 50 -11.37 3.17 -11.84
N ASP A 51 -11.98 2.65 -12.90
CA ASP A 51 -13.44 2.53 -12.99
C ASP A 51 -13.99 1.30 -12.27
N ARG A 52 -13.25 0.19 -12.25
CA ARG A 52 -13.71 -1.07 -11.64
C ARG A 52 -13.11 -1.35 -10.27
N LYS A 53 -12.00 -0.71 -9.89
CA LYS A 53 -11.42 -0.86 -8.55
C LYS A 53 -11.50 0.43 -7.73
N ILE A 54 -10.74 1.46 -8.08
CA ILE A 54 -10.56 2.63 -7.21
C ILE A 54 -11.88 3.36 -6.95
N ARG A 55 -12.64 3.69 -8.01
CA ARG A 55 -13.93 4.37 -7.88
C ARG A 55 -14.93 3.54 -7.07
N VAL A 56 -15.05 2.24 -7.35
CA VAL A 56 -15.97 1.35 -6.64
C VAL A 56 -15.61 1.23 -5.16
N VAL A 57 -14.32 1.06 -4.84
CA VAL A 57 -13.85 1.03 -3.44
C VAL A 57 -14.17 2.33 -2.73
N ARG A 58 -13.98 3.48 -3.38
CA ARG A 58 -14.30 4.78 -2.79
C ARG A 58 -15.81 5.00 -2.62
N GLU A 59 -16.61 4.67 -3.63
CA GLU A 59 -18.06 4.92 -3.65
C GLU A 59 -18.87 3.93 -2.79
N GLU A 60 -18.53 2.64 -2.83
CA GLU A 60 -19.32 1.59 -2.14
C GLU A 60 -18.80 1.30 -0.74
N ALA A 61 -17.48 1.23 -0.58
CA ALA A 61 -16.85 0.84 0.70
C ALA A 61 -16.32 2.03 1.49
N ASN A 62 -16.00 3.15 0.82
CA ASN A 62 -15.27 4.29 1.38
C ASN A 62 -14.11 3.86 2.29
N ALA A 63 -13.31 2.89 1.82
CA ALA A 63 -12.29 2.25 2.62
C ALA A 63 -11.11 3.18 2.94
N ASP A 64 -10.52 3.02 4.12
CA ASP A 64 -9.33 3.77 4.54
C ASP A 64 -8.06 3.32 3.83
N VAL A 65 -8.02 2.08 3.37
CA VAL A 65 -6.90 1.49 2.62
C VAL A 65 -7.37 0.30 1.81
N LEU A 66 -6.79 0.11 0.62
CA LEU A 66 -6.91 -1.10 -0.17
C LEU A 66 -5.60 -1.90 -0.09
N LEU A 67 -5.68 -3.11 0.49
CA LEU A 67 -4.53 -3.99 0.68
C LEU A 67 -4.36 -4.94 -0.52
N GLY A 68 -3.11 -5.09 -0.97
CA GLY A 68 -2.73 -6.07 -1.99
C GLY A 68 -1.54 -6.92 -1.55
N ILE A 69 -1.39 -8.08 -2.19
CA ILE A 69 -0.32 -9.06 -1.89
C ILE A 69 0.65 -9.26 -3.06
N ASP A 70 0.40 -8.59 -4.18
CA ASP A 70 1.15 -8.69 -5.41
C ASP A 70 1.66 -7.31 -5.82
N THR A 71 2.97 -7.23 -6.09
CA THR A 71 3.64 -5.98 -6.45
C THR A 71 3.04 -5.34 -7.71
N GLY A 72 2.57 -6.15 -8.67
CA GLY A 72 1.89 -5.68 -9.87
C GLY A 72 0.58 -4.98 -9.56
N CYS A 73 -0.21 -5.56 -8.66
CA CYS A 73 -1.45 -4.97 -8.14
C CYS A 73 -1.20 -3.65 -7.41
N ILE A 74 -0.24 -3.62 -6.47
CA ILE A 74 0.10 -2.40 -5.74
C ILE A 74 0.54 -1.30 -6.69
N THR A 75 1.50 -1.59 -7.58
CA THR A 75 2.01 -0.60 -8.53
C THR A 75 0.91 -0.07 -9.45
N THR A 76 0.05 -0.95 -9.95
CA THR A 76 -1.02 -0.57 -10.88
C THR A 76 -2.08 0.30 -10.21
N MET A 77 -2.55 -0.11 -9.03
CA MET A 77 -3.59 0.63 -8.30
C MET A 77 -3.06 1.92 -7.70
N ASP A 78 -1.81 1.96 -7.24
CA ASP A 78 -1.18 3.16 -6.68
C ASP A 78 -0.90 4.18 -7.79
N LYS A 79 -0.16 3.76 -8.83
CA LYS A 79 0.33 4.70 -9.84
C LYS A 79 -0.77 5.23 -10.73
N ASN A 80 -1.79 4.47 -11.09
CA ASN A 80 -2.78 4.97 -12.04
C ASN A 80 -3.79 5.97 -11.46
N GLN A 81 -3.78 6.23 -10.14
CA GLN A 81 -4.69 7.20 -9.52
C GLN A 81 -4.48 8.65 -9.97
N TRP A 82 -3.32 8.99 -10.54
CA TRP A 82 -3.11 10.31 -11.15
C TRP A 82 -4.13 10.61 -12.26
N ILE A 83 -4.68 9.57 -12.90
CA ILE A 83 -5.66 9.70 -13.98
C ILE A 83 -6.98 10.21 -13.44
N GLY A 84 -7.42 9.74 -12.27
CA GLY A 84 -8.60 10.27 -11.59
C GLY A 84 -8.45 11.78 -11.38
N LYS A 85 -7.30 12.21 -10.85
CA LYS A 85 -6.97 13.62 -10.66
C LYS A 85 -6.96 14.42 -11.96
N ALA A 86 -6.47 13.85 -13.06
CA ALA A 86 -6.43 14.51 -14.36
C ALA A 86 -7.80 14.71 -15.01
N HIS A 87 -8.81 13.93 -14.58
CA HIS A 87 -10.19 13.99 -15.07
C HIS A 87 -11.18 14.55 -14.04
N ASP A 88 -10.69 15.32 -13.06
CA ASP A 88 -11.49 15.90 -11.96
C ASP A 88 -12.33 14.87 -11.16
N ASN A 89 -11.87 13.62 -11.15
CA ASN A 89 -12.49 12.47 -10.51
C ASN A 89 -11.55 11.94 -9.41
N ASP A 90 -11.38 12.70 -8.32
CA ASP A 90 -10.44 12.36 -7.24
C ASP A 90 -10.98 11.29 -6.30
N PHE A 91 -11.13 10.07 -6.81
CA PHE A 91 -11.49 8.89 -6.02
C PHE A 91 -10.29 8.30 -5.28
N ALA A 92 -9.26 9.08 -4.92
CA ALA A 92 -8.01 8.55 -4.41
C ALA A 92 -8.22 7.61 -3.21
N VAL A 93 -7.56 6.47 -3.16
CA VAL A 93 -7.60 5.50 -2.06
C VAL A 93 -6.17 5.09 -1.74
N PRO A 94 -5.74 5.11 -0.46
CA PRO A 94 -4.44 4.57 -0.06
C PRO A 94 -4.27 3.11 -0.51
N ILE A 95 -3.20 2.82 -1.25
CA ILE A 95 -2.89 1.46 -1.72
C ILE A 95 -1.66 0.97 -1.00
N MET A 96 -1.72 -0.21 -0.39
CA MET A 96 -0.61 -0.70 0.42
C MET A 96 -0.43 -2.20 0.30
N ALA A 97 0.81 -2.67 0.31
CA ALA A 97 1.07 -4.09 0.46
C ALA A 97 0.66 -4.56 1.86
N ASP A 98 0.10 -5.77 1.98
CA ASP A 98 -0.27 -6.35 3.27
C ASP A 98 0.92 -6.41 4.27
N VAL A 99 2.13 -6.66 3.77
CA VAL A 99 3.37 -6.62 4.56
C VAL A 99 3.74 -5.21 5.04
N GLN A 100 3.46 -4.16 4.25
CA GLN A 100 3.66 -2.77 4.67
C GLN A 100 2.66 -2.40 5.76
N PHE A 101 1.40 -2.81 5.60
CA PHE A 101 0.37 -2.61 6.60
C PHE A 101 0.69 -3.34 7.91
N ALA A 102 1.18 -4.58 7.82
CA ALA A 102 1.64 -5.32 8.99
C ALA A 102 2.82 -4.67 9.69
N ALA A 103 3.79 -4.15 8.94
CA ALA A 103 4.92 -3.42 9.50
C ALA A 103 4.45 -2.16 10.26
N LEU A 104 3.54 -1.36 9.68
CA LEU A 104 2.95 -0.20 10.36
C LEU A 104 2.19 -0.60 11.62
N ALA A 105 1.37 -1.65 11.57
CA ALA A 105 0.63 -2.15 12.72
C ALA A 105 1.55 -2.63 13.86
N CYS A 106 2.77 -3.08 13.53
CA CYS A 106 3.82 -3.44 14.48
C CYS A 106 4.67 -2.23 14.95
N GLY A 107 4.35 -1.00 14.53
CA GLY A 107 5.05 0.22 14.92
C GLY A 107 6.31 0.51 14.11
N ALA A 108 6.48 -0.07 12.92
CA ALA A 108 7.61 0.22 12.05
C ALA A 108 7.58 1.68 11.53
N ASP A 109 8.76 2.27 11.34
CA ASP A 109 8.87 3.64 10.83
C ASP A 109 8.27 3.77 9.41
N PRO A 110 7.32 4.72 9.19
CA PRO A 110 6.62 4.88 7.92
C PRO A 110 7.53 5.15 6.71
N PHE A 111 8.66 5.84 6.88
CA PHE A 111 9.49 6.29 5.75
C PHE A 111 10.80 5.50 5.64
N LYS A 112 11.41 5.14 6.78
CA LYS A 112 12.66 4.38 6.85
C LYS A 112 12.44 2.90 6.55
N ILE A 113 11.39 2.28 7.11
CA ILE A 113 11.11 0.84 6.95
C ILE A 113 10.02 0.59 5.93
N VAL A 114 8.87 1.26 6.06
CA VAL A 114 7.69 1.00 5.21
C VAL A 114 7.82 1.68 3.83
N GLN A 115 8.64 2.73 3.76
CA GLN A 115 8.99 3.48 2.56
C GLN A 115 7.82 4.14 1.83
N LEU A 116 6.95 4.83 2.59
CA LEU A 116 5.75 5.49 2.05
C LEU A 116 6.02 6.54 0.96
N GLN A 117 7.20 7.15 0.94
CA GLN A 117 7.62 8.13 -0.08
C GLN A 117 7.59 7.61 -1.52
N TRP A 118 7.52 6.28 -1.72
CA TRP A 118 7.42 5.68 -3.05
C TRP A 118 5.98 5.51 -3.53
N HIS A 119 4.98 5.68 -2.66
CA HIS A 119 3.57 5.63 -3.04
C HIS A 119 3.12 6.94 -3.69
N ALA A 120 2.16 6.85 -4.61
CA ALA A 120 1.51 8.00 -5.25
C ALA A 120 0.11 8.27 -4.68
N SER A 121 -0.50 7.26 -4.05
CA SER A 121 -1.72 7.34 -3.28
C SER A 121 -1.48 7.91 -1.88
N PRO A 122 -2.51 8.47 -1.20
CA PRO A 122 -2.35 9.25 0.04
C PRO A 122 -2.17 8.37 1.28
N CYS A 123 -1.13 7.52 1.30
CA CYS A 123 -0.87 6.57 2.38
C CYS A 123 -0.54 7.23 3.73
N GLU A 124 -0.13 8.50 3.73
CA GLU A 124 0.10 9.28 4.95
C GLU A 124 -1.18 9.45 5.78
N GLU A 125 -2.35 9.53 5.14
CA GLU A 125 -3.63 9.62 5.85
C GLU A 125 -3.93 8.37 6.68
N LEU A 126 -3.51 7.20 6.20
CA LEU A 126 -3.64 5.94 6.93
C LEU A 126 -2.78 5.94 8.19
N VAL A 127 -1.55 6.47 8.10
CA VAL A 127 -0.61 6.54 9.24
C VAL A 127 -1.21 7.34 10.40
N GLU A 128 -1.84 8.49 10.10
CA GLU A 128 -2.54 9.29 11.12
C GLU A 128 -3.72 8.54 11.72
N LYS A 129 -4.52 7.85 10.90
CA LYS A 129 -5.63 7.02 11.37
C LYS A 129 -5.18 5.86 12.26
N MET A 130 -3.96 5.36 12.05
CA MET A 130 -3.32 4.35 12.91
C MET A 130 -2.69 4.95 14.18
N GLY A 131 -2.79 6.27 14.40
CA GLY A 131 -2.30 6.95 15.59
C GLY A 131 -0.82 7.33 15.55
N MET A 132 -0.20 7.36 14.37
CA MET A 132 1.19 7.73 14.16
C MET A 132 1.27 9.08 13.43
N SER A 133 2.21 9.94 13.82
CA SER A 133 2.45 11.22 13.13
C SER A 133 3.35 11.00 11.91
N TRP A 134 2.80 11.10 10.69
CA TRP A 134 3.63 10.96 9.48
C TRP A 134 4.57 12.16 9.31
N THR A 135 4.17 13.34 9.79
CA THR A 135 5.00 14.56 9.69
C THR A 135 6.26 14.46 10.54
N GLU A 136 6.15 13.92 11.76
CA GLU A 136 7.30 13.67 12.63
C GLU A 136 8.19 12.53 12.10
N ALA A 137 7.58 11.46 11.59
CA ALA A 137 8.31 10.37 10.96
C ALA A 137 9.10 10.86 9.73
N LYS A 138 8.48 11.69 8.88
CA LYS A 138 9.13 12.28 7.71
C LYS A 138 10.31 13.17 8.10
N LYS A 139 10.12 14.03 9.11
CA LYS A 139 11.21 14.87 9.63
C LYS A 139 12.38 14.02 10.13
N THR A 140 12.09 12.95 10.86
CA THR A 140 13.11 12.02 11.37
C THR A 140 13.83 11.32 10.22
N PHE A 141 13.10 10.92 9.19
CA PHE A 141 13.67 10.32 7.98
C PHE A 141 14.56 11.29 7.20
N GLU A 142 14.16 12.56 7.04
CA GLU A 142 14.99 13.59 6.39
C GLU A 142 16.28 13.87 7.17
N LEU A 143 16.26 13.80 8.50
CA LEU A 143 17.47 13.86 9.32
C LEU A 143 18.35 12.62 9.12
N TYR A 144 17.75 11.44 9.08
CA TYR A 144 18.46 10.19 8.77
C TYR A 144 19.15 10.23 7.40
N LEU A 145 18.52 10.81 6.38
CA LEU A 145 19.14 10.96 5.06
C LEU A 145 20.42 11.82 5.10
N LYS A 146 20.49 12.83 5.97
CA LYS A 146 21.71 13.63 6.16
C LYS A 146 22.84 12.83 6.80
N GLU A 147 22.52 11.94 7.73
CA GLU A 147 23.50 11.02 8.31
C GLU A 147 24.04 10.05 7.26
N VAL A 148 23.16 9.51 6.41
CA VAL A 148 23.54 8.65 5.29
C VAL A 148 24.44 9.39 4.30
N GLU A 149 24.12 10.65 3.95
CA GLU A 149 24.95 11.50 3.09
C GLU A 149 26.34 11.76 3.70
N ALA A 150 26.41 11.92 5.03
CA ALA A 150 27.66 12.06 5.77
C ALA A 150 28.47 10.75 5.91
N GLY A 151 27.92 9.61 5.44
CA GLY A 151 28.55 8.29 5.51
C GLY A 151 28.21 7.48 6.77
N ASN A 152 27.35 7.99 7.66
CA ASN A 152 26.88 7.31 8.87
C ASN A 152 25.71 6.39 8.54
N ILE A 153 25.98 5.29 7.84
CA ILE A 153 24.95 4.34 7.41
C ILE A 153 24.61 3.37 8.54
N GLU A 154 23.36 3.39 8.97
CA GLU A 154 22.78 2.34 9.79
C GLU A 154 22.33 1.18 8.89
N TYR A 155 22.97 0.02 9.02
CA TYR A 155 22.53 -1.19 8.33
C TYR A 155 21.31 -1.78 9.04
N LEU A 156 20.15 -1.68 8.40
CA LEU A 156 18.87 -2.24 8.88
C LEU A 156 18.87 -3.78 8.94
N TYR A 157 19.84 -4.41 8.29
CA TYR A 157 20.02 -5.86 8.29
C TYR A 157 21.36 -6.20 8.95
N ASN A 158 21.30 -6.96 10.04
CA ASN A 158 22.47 -7.60 10.62
C ASN A 158 22.53 -9.07 10.15
N PRO A 159 23.41 -9.42 9.19
CA PRO A 159 23.52 -10.79 8.67
C PRO A 159 23.90 -11.82 9.73
N GLU A 160 24.56 -11.42 10.82
CA GLU A 160 24.96 -12.33 11.90
C GLU A 160 23.75 -12.89 12.64
N LEU A 161 22.65 -12.13 12.73
CA LEU A 161 21.40 -12.61 13.34
C LEU A 161 20.72 -13.71 12.52
N ALA A 162 20.93 -13.76 11.20
CA ALA A 162 20.35 -14.77 10.33
C ALA A 162 21.07 -16.14 10.43
N LEU A 163 22.32 -16.15 10.89
CA LEU A 163 23.12 -17.36 11.07
C LEU A 163 22.84 -18.08 12.39
N GLY A 164 21.93 -17.54 13.22
CA GLY A 164 21.69 -18.01 14.57
C GLY A 164 22.85 -17.62 15.46
N ALA A 165 22.70 -16.53 16.21
CA ALA A 165 23.56 -16.30 17.36
C ALA A 165 23.53 -17.56 18.24
N SER A 166 24.73 -18.09 18.52
CA SER A 166 24.95 -19.20 19.45
C SER A 166 24.72 -18.75 20.89
#